data_AF-A0A820XJT3-F1
#
_entry.id   AF-A0A820XJT3-F1
#
_cell.length_a   1.000
_cell.length_b   1.000
_cell.length_c   1.000
_cell.angle_alpha   90.00
_cell.angle_beta   90.00
_cell.angle_gamma   90.00
#
_symmetry.space_group_name_H-M   'P 1'
#
loop_
_entity.id
_entity.type
_entity.pdbx_description
1 polymer ?
#
loop_
_entity_poly.entity_id
_entity_poly.type
_entity_poly.pdbx_seq_one_letter_code
_entity_poly.pdbx_strand_id
1 'polypeptide(L)'
;LTRVVGQPSIGSLRDSPWNKVPILVFRNEVRTQLNNKAAVHKAAETGQAPMVCVSQDTCKGKPIEDPRLIKKLLELSDGKTEHLPGLLPLVPGMSVILTQNIAIELGLINGMNGICRQLVYEEDSVSTDVISETFPNNTRYIHKPLYAIIEIVRSKIECNFEQLQSNLVPIPLMEQTFRINIADVLPKDKKPKSNQKTILSIKRRALPLVPTYCITTHKSQGQTLNNVVIDLKLPNETDDIAAIYVPLSRVKRLADLIILRYFDYKILLMKPKPTLLEDVIFKPKHSIIKQIDKHFLPNLHITYDPRLYGKEISSDVVSDEPNIDYLTSIDGFGVGYYTGVSADFNSDNVSRPCVYKSIGPPLNDRNLISLCANTSSKCIFAHIRAGTGRTPTV
;
A
#
# COMPACT_ATOMS: atom_id res chain seq x y z
N LEU A 1 -22.47 -21.88 -7.08
CA LEU A 1 -22.05 -22.99 -6.19
C LEU A 1 -20.62 -22.72 -5.76
N THR A 2 -20.43 -22.01 -4.65
CA THR A 2 -19.09 -21.61 -4.18
C THR A 2 -18.96 -22.08 -2.75
N ARG A 3 -18.51 -23.32 -2.56
CA ARG A 3 -18.22 -23.84 -1.22
C ARG A 3 -16.81 -23.38 -0.84
N VAL A 4 -16.85 -22.30 -0.09
CA VAL A 4 -15.80 -21.66 0.71
C VAL A 4 -15.43 -22.63 1.84
N VAL A 5 -14.15 -22.93 2.05
CA VAL A 5 -13.71 -23.76 3.19
C VAL A 5 -13.88 -22.96 4.49
N GLY A 6 -14.77 -23.44 5.38
CA GLY A 6 -15.16 -22.86 6.69
C GLY A 6 -16.61 -23.26 7.05
N GLN A 7 -16.89 -23.70 8.29
CA GLN A 7 -18.26 -24.03 8.73
C GLN A 7 -18.96 -22.82 9.41
N PRO A 8 -20.32 -22.74 9.38
CA PRO A 8 -21.27 -23.35 8.45
C PRO A 8 -21.70 -22.37 7.34
N SER A 9 -22.32 -22.94 6.30
CA SER A 9 -22.93 -22.32 5.11
C SER A 9 -23.29 -20.82 5.23
N ILE A 10 -22.47 -19.98 4.61
CA ILE A 10 -22.82 -18.58 4.38
C ILE A 10 -23.87 -18.56 3.26
N GLY A 11 -25.03 -17.96 3.53
CA GLY A 11 -26.12 -17.84 2.56
C GLY A 11 -25.71 -16.99 1.36
N SER A 12 -25.28 -15.74 1.61
CA SER A 12 -24.81 -14.81 0.58
C SER A 12 -23.68 -13.91 1.08
N LEU A 13 -22.74 -13.56 0.19
CA LEU A 13 -21.74 -12.51 0.44
C LEU A 13 -22.37 -11.11 0.52
N ARG A 14 -23.66 -10.98 0.16
CA ARG A 14 -24.44 -9.74 0.29
C ARG A 14 -24.98 -9.52 1.70
N ASP A 15 -24.90 -10.53 2.56
CA ASP A 15 -25.39 -10.42 3.93
C ASP A 15 -24.30 -9.85 4.85
N SER A 16 -24.72 -9.23 5.95
CA SER A 16 -23.81 -8.81 7.01
C SER A 16 -23.19 -10.05 7.70
N PRO A 17 -21.88 -10.05 8.05
CA PRO A 17 -20.93 -8.94 7.95
C PRO A 17 -20.24 -8.81 6.58
N TRP A 18 -20.40 -9.78 5.68
CA TRP A 18 -19.60 -9.96 4.45
C TRP A 18 -19.76 -8.88 3.39
N ASN A 19 -20.91 -8.19 3.38
CA ASN A 19 -21.20 -7.12 2.43
C ASN A 19 -20.28 -5.89 2.51
N LYS A 20 -19.54 -5.74 3.62
CA LYS A 20 -18.59 -4.63 3.86
C LYS A 20 -17.14 -5.12 4.00
N VAL A 21 -16.89 -6.40 3.74
CA VAL A 21 -15.59 -7.03 3.96
C VAL A 21 -14.68 -6.81 2.74
N PRO A 22 -13.41 -6.40 2.94
CA PRO A 22 -12.48 -6.27 1.84
C PRO A 22 -12.11 -7.65 1.27
N ILE A 23 -12.02 -7.70 -0.06
CA ILE A 23 -11.47 -8.86 -0.78
C ILE A 23 -9.96 -8.67 -0.94
N LEU A 24 -9.17 -9.64 -0.46
CA LEU A 24 -7.72 -9.67 -0.68
C LEU A 24 -7.39 -10.33 -2.01
N VAL A 25 -6.59 -9.63 -2.80
CA VAL A 25 -6.10 -10.12 -4.09
C VAL A 25 -4.60 -9.93 -4.24
N PHE A 26 -3.97 -10.74 -5.10
CA PHE A 26 -2.51 -10.69 -5.28
C PHE A 26 -2.03 -9.61 -6.24
N ARG A 27 -2.79 -9.36 -7.32
CA ARG A 27 -2.37 -8.48 -8.42
C ARG A 27 -3.08 -7.13 -8.34
N ASN A 28 -2.32 -6.04 -8.55
CA ASN A 28 -2.87 -4.68 -8.58
C ASN A 28 -3.92 -4.53 -9.68
N GLU A 29 -3.72 -5.13 -10.84
CA GLU A 29 -4.66 -5.09 -11.98
C GLU A 29 -6.02 -5.69 -11.59
N VAL A 30 -6.01 -6.84 -10.91
CA VAL A 30 -7.24 -7.51 -10.45
C VAL A 30 -7.94 -6.65 -9.40
N ARG A 31 -7.19 -6.07 -8.45
CA ARG A 31 -7.74 -5.14 -7.46
C ARG A 31 -8.45 -3.97 -8.15
N THR A 32 -7.80 -3.31 -9.11
CA THR A 32 -8.37 -2.17 -9.83
C THR A 32 -9.65 -2.56 -10.56
N GLN A 33 -9.66 -3.69 -11.28
CA GLN A 33 -10.85 -4.15 -12.00
C GLN A 33 -12.02 -4.49 -11.06
N LEU A 34 -11.77 -5.20 -9.95
CA LEU A 34 -12.80 -5.54 -8.99
C LEU A 34 -13.35 -4.30 -8.28
N ASN A 35 -12.48 -3.35 -7.91
CA ASN A 35 -12.90 -2.08 -7.34
C ASN A 35 -13.76 -1.27 -8.31
N ASN A 36 -13.42 -1.23 -9.60
CA ASN A 36 -14.24 -0.57 -10.61
C ASN A 36 -15.62 -1.22 -10.73
N LYS A 37 -15.68 -2.55 -10.80
CA LYS A 37 -16.96 -3.30 -10.83
C LYS A 37 -17.79 -3.08 -9.56
N ALA A 38 -17.16 -3.06 -8.40
CA ALA A 38 -17.82 -2.81 -7.13
C ALA A 38 -18.38 -1.39 -7.06
N ALA A 39 -17.66 -0.39 -7.57
CA ALA A 39 -18.16 0.98 -7.67
C ALA A 39 -19.37 1.09 -8.62
N VAL A 40 -19.34 0.41 -9.77
CA VAL A 40 -20.50 0.35 -10.69
C VAL A 40 -21.71 -0.31 -10.02
N HIS A 41 -21.51 -1.42 -9.30
CA HIS A 41 -22.59 -2.08 -8.56
C HIS A 41 -23.15 -1.16 -7.47
N LYS A 42 -22.29 -0.43 -6.75
CA LYS A 42 -22.72 0.52 -5.74
C LYS A 42 -23.55 1.66 -6.32
N ALA A 43 -23.15 2.19 -7.48
CA ALA A 43 -23.90 3.22 -8.18
C ALA A 43 -25.31 2.73 -8.56
N ALA A 44 -25.41 1.49 -9.06
CA ALA A 44 -26.70 0.87 -9.36
C ALA A 44 -27.56 0.66 -8.10
N GLU A 45 -26.98 0.22 -6.99
CA GLU A 45 -27.69 0.07 -5.70
C GLU A 45 -28.23 1.40 -5.15
N THR A 46 -27.49 2.49 -5.31
CA THR A 46 -27.88 3.81 -4.81
C THR A 46 -28.77 4.58 -5.78
N GLY A 47 -29.04 4.04 -6.98
CA GLY A 47 -29.81 4.70 -8.02
C GLY A 47 -29.12 5.94 -8.61
N GLN A 48 -27.80 6.02 -8.52
CA GLN A 48 -27.00 7.15 -8.99
C GLN A 48 -26.20 6.77 -10.24
N ALA A 49 -26.02 7.71 -11.16
CA ALA A 49 -25.09 7.53 -12.27
C ALA A 49 -23.65 7.48 -11.72
N PRO A 50 -22.82 6.49 -12.11
CA PRO A 50 -21.43 6.45 -11.68
C PRO A 50 -20.68 7.67 -12.24
N MET A 51 -19.92 8.34 -11.38
CA MET A 51 -19.00 9.41 -11.78
C MET A 51 -17.59 8.84 -11.84
N VAL A 52 -16.86 9.10 -12.92
CA VAL A 52 -15.48 8.64 -13.10
C VAL A 52 -14.58 9.85 -13.32
N CYS A 53 -13.69 10.11 -12.38
CA CYS A 53 -12.64 11.11 -12.56
C CYS A 53 -11.60 10.59 -13.53
N VAL A 54 -11.33 11.37 -14.58
CA VAL A 54 -10.31 11.07 -15.58
C VAL A 54 -9.02 11.80 -15.20
N SER A 55 -7.90 11.08 -15.14
CA SER A 55 -6.61 11.69 -14.83
C SER A 55 -6.13 12.60 -15.96
N GLN A 56 -5.41 13.67 -15.61
CA GLN A 56 -4.82 14.60 -16.56
C GLN A 56 -3.34 14.26 -16.77
N ASP A 57 -2.99 13.74 -17.95
CA ASP A 57 -1.64 13.30 -18.29
C ASP A 57 -0.92 14.30 -19.20
N THR A 58 0.31 14.64 -18.85
CA THR A 58 1.19 15.52 -19.63
C THR A 58 2.54 14.87 -19.87
N CYS A 59 3.15 15.14 -21.02
CA CYS A 59 4.49 14.72 -21.39
C CYS A 59 5.30 15.96 -21.79
N LYS A 60 6.45 16.19 -21.14
CA LYS A 60 7.29 17.38 -21.35
C LYS A 60 6.49 18.70 -21.25
N GLY A 61 5.54 18.77 -20.32
CA GLY A 61 4.71 19.96 -20.07
C GLY A 61 3.55 20.17 -21.04
N LYS A 62 3.37 19.31 -22.05
CA LYS A 62 2.23 19.37 -22.98
C LYS A 62 1.22 18.25 -22.70
N PRO A 63 -0.09 18.50 -22.85
CA PRO A 63 -1.10 17.45 -22.84
C PRO A 63 -0.78 16.38 -23.90
N ILE A 64 -1.12 15.14 -23.61
CA ILE A 64 -0.97 14.05 -24.58
C ILE A 64 -2.16 14.10 -25.54
N GLU A 65 -1.88 14.10 -26.85
CA GLU A 65 -2.91 14.20 -27.89
C GLU A 65 -3.25 12.86 -28.56
N ASP A 66 -2.33 11.87 -28.55
CA ASP A 66 -2.56 10.57 -29.19
C ASP A 66 -3.64 9.75 -28.44
N PRO A 67 -4.83 9.52 -29.04
CA PRO A 67 -5.94 8.84 -28.37
C PRO A 67 -5.60 7.41 -27.92
N ARG A 68 -4.72 6.71 -28.65
CA ARG A 68 -4.32 5.33 -28.29
C ARG A 68 -3.46 5.34 -27.03
N LEU A 69 -2.53 6.28 -26.96
CA LEU A 69 -1.66 6.46 -25.79
C LEU A 69 -2.49 6.90 -24.58
N ILE A 70 -3.42 7.84 -24.75
CA ILE A 70 -4.34 8.28 -23.69
C ILE A 70 -5.13 7.09 -23.13
N LYS A 71 -5.81 6.33 -24.00
CA LYS A 71 -6.60 5.16 -23.57
C LYS A 71 -5.74 4.18 -22.77
N LYS A 72 -4.54 3.86 -23.27
CA LYS A 72 -3.67 2.91 -22.59
C LYS A 72 -3.16 3.41 -21.25
N LEU A 73 -2.81 4.69 -21.14
CA LEU A 73 -2.38 5.32 -19.90
C LEU A 73 -3.49 5.29 -18.84
N LEU A 74 -4.74 5.53 -19.24
CA LEU A 74 -5.90 5.49 -18.36
C LEU A 74 -6.18 4.06 -17.83
N GLU A 75 -5.89 3.04 -18.63
CA GLU A 75 -6.05 1.62 -18.28
C GLU A 75 -4.91 1.03 -17.42
N LEU A 76 -3.79 1.75 -17.26
CA LEU A 76 -2.70 1.28 -16.39
C LEU A 76 -3.18 1.15 -14.94
N SER A 77 -2.79 0.06 -14.29
CA SER A 77 -2.99 -0.08 -12.84
C SER A 77 -2.25 1.04 -12.11
N ASP A 78 -2.85 1.57 -11.05
CA ASP A 78 -2.27 2.63 -10.22
C ASP A 78 -0.89 2.26 -9.65
N GLY A 79 -0.59 0.97 -9.45
CA GLY A 79 0.75 0.52 -9.05
C GLY A 79 1.87 0.81 -10.06
N LYS A 80 1.54 1.06 -11.35
CA LYS A 80 2.50 1.46 -12.40
C LYS A 80 2.55 2.98 -12.61
N THR A 81 1.69 3.72 -11.92
CA THR A 81 1.51 5.16 -12.10
C THR A 81 1.64 5.89 -10.77
N GLU A 82 2.60 5.44 -9.94
CA GLU A 82 2.89 5.99 -8.60
C GLU A 82 1.64 6.13 -7.72
N HIS A 83 0.77 5.12 -7.77
CA HIS A 83 -0.47 5.03 -6.99
C HIS A 83 -1.52 6.12 -7.29
N LEU A 84 -1.43 6.78 -8.45
CA LEU A 84 -2.47 7.66 -8.98
C LEU A 84 -3.26 6.95 -10.10
N PRO A 85 -4.55 6.63 -9.89
CA PRO A 85 -5.36 5.93 -10.90
C PRO A 85 -5.61 6.80 -12.13
N GLY A 86 -5.72 6.14 -13.30
CA GLY A 86 -6.10 6.81 -14.55
C GLY A 86 -7.59 7.11 -14.62
N LEU A 87 -8.40 6.14 -14.20
CA LEU A 87 -9.86 6.26 -14.06
C LEU A 87 -10.22 5.95 -12.62
N LEU A 88 -10.80 6.93 -11.92
CA LEU A 88 -11.23 6.79 -10.53
C LEU A 88 -12.76 6.87 -10.44
N PRO A 89 -13.48 5.75 -10.28
CA PRO A 89 -14.90 5.79 -10.02
C PRO A 89 -15.19 6.26 -8.60
N LEU A 90 -16.08 7.24 -8.47
CA LEU A 90 -16.55 7.79 -7.22
C LEU A 90 -18.09 7.76 -7.17
N VAL A 91 -18.60 7.25 -6.06
CA VAL A 91 -20.02 7.17 -5.73
C VAL A 91 -20.18 7.67 -4.29
N PRO A 92 -21.01 8.67 -4.01
CA PRO A 92 -21.31 9.09 -2.65
C PRO A 92 -21.64 7.91 -1.73
N GLY A 93 -21.01 7.88 -0.55
CA GLY A 93 -21.12 6.83 0.45
C GLY A 93 -20.18 5.64 0.26
N MET A 94 -19.36 5.59 -0.80
CA MET A 94 -18.38 4.52 -0.99
C MET A 94 -17.13 4.70 -0.11
N SER A 95 -16.55 3.58 0.34
CA SER A 95 -15.31 3.60 1.10
C SER A 95 -14.10 3.72 0.18
N VAL A 96 -13.21 4.67 0.49
CA VAL A 96 -11.98 4.97 -0.25
C VAL A 96 -10.77 4.98 0.67
N ILE A 97 -9.58 4.79 0.10
CA ILE A 97 -8.31 4.88 0.80
C ILE A 97 -7.43 5.93 0.13
N LEU A 98 -6.74 6.71 0.96
CA LEU A 98 -5.76 7.67 0.52
C LEU A 98 -4.48 6.94 0.09
N THR A 99 -3.94 7.25 -1.09
CA THR A 99 -2.75 6.59 -1.65
C THR A 99 -1.45 7.35 -1.46
N GLN A 100 -1.53 8.60 -0.99
CA GLN A 100 -0.40 9.51 -0.84
C GLN A 100 -0.42 10.19 0.54
N ASN A 101 0.74 10.63 1.01
CA ASN A 101 0.81 11.49 2.20
C ASN A 101 0.51 12.93 1.76
N ILE A 102 -0.53 13.54 2.35
CA ILE A 102 -0.93 14.91 2.05
C ILE A 102 -0.50 15.84 3.18
N ALA A 103 -0.96 15.56 4.39
CA ALA A 103 -0.73 16.35 5.59
C ALA A 103 -0.59 15.39 6.76
N ILE A 104 0.65 15.00 7.06
CA ILE A 104 0.96 13.92 7.99
C ILE A 104 0.59 14.33 9.42
N GLU A 105 0.83 15.59 9.74
CA GLU A 105 0.47 16.27 10.99
C GLU A 105 -1.04 16.26 11.26
N LEU A 106 -1.85 16.29 10.21
CA LEU A 106 -3.31 16.15 10.28
C LEU A 106 -3.77 14.67 10.22
N GLY A 107 -2.82 13.74 10.15
CA GLY A 107 -3.09 12.31 9.99
C GLY A 107 -3.45 11.88 8.57
N LEU A 108 -3.46 12.77 7.57
CA LEU A 108 -3.77 12.45 6.17
C LEU A 108 -2.60 11.73 5.49
N ILE A 109 -2.45 10.45 5.83
CA ILE A 109 -1.36 9.58 5.41
C ILE A 109 -1.84 8.50 4.43
N ASN A 110 -0.92 7.98 3.62
CA ASN A 110 -1.15 6.82 2.77
C ASN A 110 -1.67 5.65 3.60
N GLY A 111 -2.80 5.07 3.17
CA GLY A 111 -3.46 3.98 3.87
C GLY A 111 -4.64 4.43 4.75
N MET A 112 -4.85 5.74 4.92
CA MET A 112 -6.00 6.24 5.65
C MET A 112 -7.30 5.95 4.90
N ASN A 113 -8.24 5.29 5.57
CA ASN A 113 -9.58 5.03 5.04
C ASN A 113 -10.51 6.22 5.30
N GLY A 114 -11.43 6.45 4.37
CA GLY A 114 -12.49 7.43 4.49
C GLY A 114 -13.70 7.07 3.65
N ILE A 115 -14.77 7.85 3.79
CA ILE A 115 -16.02 7.68 3.04
C ILE A 115 -16.14 8.85 2.06
N CYS A 116 -16.25 8.57 0.76
CA CYS A 116 -16.47 9.60 -0.24
C CYS A 116 -17.86 10.21 -0.05
N ARG A 117 -17.94 11.53 0.17
CA ARG A 117 -19.22 12.24 0.31
C ARG A 117 -19.59 13.00 -0.94
N GLN A 118 -18.64 13.74 -1.51
CA GLN A 118 -18.89 14.59 -2.67
C GLN A 118 -17.63 14.71 -3.52
N LEU A 119 -17.82 14.85 -4.83
CA LEU A 119 -16.79 15.28 -5.77
C LEU A 119 -17.13 16.71 -6.21
N VAL A 120 -16.14 17.61 -6.19
CA VAL A 120 -16.26 18.98 -6.69
C VAL A 120 -15.45 19.10 -7.97
N TYR A 121 -16.07 19.62 -9.02
CA TYR A 121 -15.53 19.65 -10.38
C TYR A 121 -16.14 20.80 -11.20
N GLU A 122 -15.54 21.14 -12.33
CA GLU A 122 -16.12 22.12 -13.27
C GLU A 122 -17.21 21.43 -14.13
N GLU A 123 -18.46 21.91 -14.08
CA GLU A 123 -19.61 21.26 -14.74
C GLU A 123 -19.49 21.23 -16.28
N ASP A 124 -18.73 22.15 -16.89
CA ASP A 124 -18.40 22.15 -18.32
C ASP A 124 -17.46 21.00 -18.72
N SER A 125 -16.82 20.35 -17.75
CA SER A 125 -15.83 19.27 -17.97
C SER A 125 -16.43 17.86 -18.00
N VAL A 126 -17.76 17.74 -17.97
CA VAL A 126 -18.48 16.47 -17.94
C VAL A 126 -18.68 15.96 -19.36
N SER A 127 -18.18 14.75 -19.65
CA SER A 127 -18.51 14.01 -20.88
C SER A 127 -19.27 12.72 -20.56
N THR A 128 -20.07 12.26 -21.53
CA THR A 128 -20.73 10.94 -21.51
C THR A 128 -20.15 10.00 -22.57
N ASP A 129 -19.11 10.42 -23.29
CA ASP A 129 -18.43 9.60 -24.29
C ASP A 129 -17.79 8.39 -23.61
N VAL A 130 -17.99 7.20 -24.17
CA VAL A 130 -17.49 5.97 -23.58
C VAL A 130 -15.96 5.91 -23.69
N ILE A 131 -15.27 6.18 -22.56
CA ILE A 131 -13.81 6.08 -22.48
C ILE A 131 -13.36 4.64 -22.19
N SER A 132 -14.16 3.88 -21.44
CA SER A 132 -13.84 2.51 -21.04
C SER A 132 -15.09 1.63 -21.02
N GLU A 133 -14.98 0.44 -21.61
CA GLU A 133 -16.00 -0.62 -21.59
C GLU A 133 -16.30 -1.17 -20.18
N THR A 134 -15.49 -0.78 -19.18
CA THR A 134 -15.69 -1.21 -17.79
C THR A 134 -16.91 -0.54 -17.14
N PHE A 135 -17.26 0.66 -17.59
CA PHE A 135 -18.31 1.49 -16.99
C PHE A 135 -19.54 1.53 -17.90
N PRO A 136 -20.76 1.61 -17.34
CA PRO A 136 -21.99 1.63 -18.13
C PRO A 136 -22.14 2.91 -18.96
N ASN A 137 -22.98 2.88 -20.00
CA ASN A 137 -23.14 4.00 -20.95
C ASN A 137 -23.66 5.30 -20.30
N ASN A 138 -24.29 5.24 -19.13
CA ASN A 138 -24.77 6.42 -18.40
C ASN A 138 -23.71 7.02 -17.46
N THR A 139 -22.44 6.63 -17.60
CA THR A 139 -21.33 7.13 -16.77
C THR A 139 -21.00 8.58 -17.10
N ARG A 140 -20.87 9.42 -16.08
CA ARG A 140 -20.37 10.79 -16.21
C ARG A 140 -18.85 10.81 -16.03
N TYR A 141 -18.11 11.09 -17.09
CA TYR A 141 -16.67 11.24 -17.05
C TYR A 141 -16.30 12.69 -16.74
N ILE A 142 -15.53 12.89 -15.67
CA ILE A 142 -15.16 14.21 -15.15
C ILE A 142 -13.70 14.50 -15.52
N HIS A 143 -13.47 15.46 -16.43
CA HIS A 143 -12.13 15.79 -16.93
C HIS A 143 -11.40 16.87 -16.13
N LYS A 144 -12.13 17.71 -15.37
CA LYS A 144 -11.55 18.73 -14.49
C LYS A 144 -12.11 18.63 -13.06
N PRO A 145 -11.74 17.59 -12.31
CA PRO A 145 -12.02 17.56 -10.87
C PRO A 145 -11.17 18.61 -10.14
N LEU A 146 -11.74 19.23 -9.10
CA LEU A 146 -11.08 20.23 -8.26
C LEU A 146 -10.59 19.61 -6.94
N TYR A 147 -11.48 18.90 -6.24
CA TYR A 147 -11.18 18.16 -5.02
C TYR A 147 -12.33 17.18 -4.69
N ALA A 148 -12.08 16.22 -3.81
CA ALA A 148 -13.10 15.32 -3.27
C ALA A 148 -13.28 15.54 -1.77
N ILE A 149 -14.52 15.62 -1.29
CA ILE A 149 -14.84 15.71 0.13
C ILE A 149 -14.94 14.30 0.69
N ILE A 150 -14.02 13.97 1.60
CA ILE A 150 -13.91 12.66 2.23
C ILE A 150 -14.21 12.79 3.73
N GLU A 151 -15.07 11.93 4.24
CA GLU A 151 -15.29 11.81 5.68
C GLU A 151 -14.28 10.84 6.30
N ILE A 152 -13.59 11.28 7.35
CA ILE A 152 -12.56 10.52 8.04
C ILE A 152 -13.05 10.23 9.46
N VAL A 153 -13.48 9.00 9.70
CA VAL A 153 -14.14 8.56 10.96
C VAL A 153 -13.20 8.58 12.18
N ARG A 154 -11.87 8.57 11.96
CA ARG A 154 -10.83 8.60 13.01
C ARG A 154 -9.87 9.76 12.82
N SER A 155 -10.41 10.94 12.56
CA SER A 155 -9.59 12.12 12.37
C SER A 155 -9.09 12.65 13.72
N LYS A 156 -7.78 12.96 13.81
CA LYS A 156 -7.23 13.81 14.87
C LYS A 156 -7.38 15.30 14.53
N ILE A 157 -8.06 15.62 13.44
CA ILE A 157 -8.27 16.97 12.94
C ILE A 157 -9.29 17.65 13.84
N GLU A 158 -8.80 18.31 14.89
CA GLU A 158 -9.56 19.25 15.73
C GLU A 158 -9.74 20.59 15.00
N CYS A 159 -10.12 20.57 13.73
CA CYS A 159 -10.34 21.80 12.98
C CYS A 159 -11.82 22.17 13.03
N ASN A 160 -12.15 23.06 13.98
CA ASN A 160 -13.34 23.91 13.89
C ASN A 160 -13.18 24.88 12.70
N PHE A 161 -13.29 24.37 11.46
CA PHE A 161 -13.59 25.24 10.33
C PHE A 161 -15.05 25.64 10.48
N GLU A 162 -15.34 26.93 10.65
CA GLU A 162 -16.68 27.48 10.97
C GLU A 162 -17.81 27.04 10.01
N GLN A 163 -17.48 26.39 8.88
CA GLN A 163 -18.41 25.93 7.84
C GLN A 163 -18.30 24.44 7.48
N LEU A 164 -17.40 23.67 8.11
CA LEU A 164 -17.20 22.25 7.78
C LEU A 164 -17.31 21.39 9.03
N GLN A 165 -18.18 20.36 9.00
CA GLN A 165 -18.24 19.38 10.09
C GLN A 165 -16.84 18.76 10.30
N SER A 166 -16.42 18.63 11.57
CA SER A 166 -15.06 18.27 12.03
C SER A 166 -14.40 17.03 11.39
N ASN A 167 -15.13 16.24 10.61
CA ASN A 167 -14.66 14.99 10.00
C ASN A 167 -14.61 15.02 8.46
N LEU A 168 -15.09 16.09 7.82
CA LEU A 168 -15.05 16.24 6.36
C LEU A 168 -13.75 16.92 5.95
N VAL A 169 -13.02 16.33 5.01
CA VAL A 169 -11.73 16.84 4.57
C VAL A 169 -11.72 16.95 3.04
N PRO A 170 -11.40 18.13 2.48
CA PRO A 170 -11.19 18.27 1.05
C PRO A 170 -9.84 17.66 0.67
N ILE A 171 -9.88 16.64 -0.19
CA ILE A 171 -8.70 15.97 -0.75
C ILE A 171 -8.40 16.57 -2.13
N PRO A 172 -7.29 17.32 -2.28
CA PRO A 172 -6.92 17.93 -3.56
C PRO A 172 -6.35 16.90 -4.54
N LEU A 173 -6.24 17.30 -5.80
CA LEU A 173 -5.47 16.55 -6.79
C LEU A 173 -3.97 16.62 -6.48
N MET A 174 -3.27 15.53 -6.75
CA MET A 174 -1.81 15.45 -6.65
C MET A 174 -1.18 15.17 -8.00
N GLU A 175 0.09 15.49 -8.13
CA GLU A 175 0.89 15.23 -9.32
C GLU A 175 1.96 14.20 -9.03
N GLN A 176 2.10 13.20 -9.90
CA GLN A 176 3.18 12.23 -9.86
C GLN A 176 3.78 12.03 -11.25
N THR A 177 5.07 11.72 -11.31
CA THR A 177 5.77 11.44 -12.56
C THR A 177 6.21 9.99 -12.59
N PHE A 178 5.76 9.25 -13.60
CA PHE A 178 6.14 7.86 -13.81
C PHE A 178 6.71 7.65 -15.22
N ARG A 179 7.45 6.56 -15.38
CA ARG A 179 8.09 6.20 -16.64
C ARG A 179 7.40 4.99 -17.25
N ILE A 180 7.08 5.08 -18.54
CA ILE A 180 6.50 3.96 -19.32
C ILE A 180 7.39 3.65 -20.51
N ASN A 181 7.47 2.37 -20.86
CA ASN A 181 8.08 1.96 -22.13
C ASN A 181 7.02 2.05 -23.24
N ILE A 182 7.34 2.76 -24.33
CA ILE A 182 6.45 2.93 -25.48
C ILE A 182 6.09 1.58 -26.10
N ALA A 183 7.02 0.62 -26.08
CA ALA A 183 6.81 -0.72 -26.63
C ALA A 183 5.74 -1.53 -25.88
N ASP A 184 5.48 -1.20 -24.62
CA ASP A 184 4.44 -1.86 -23.81
C ASP A 184 3.05 -1.25 -24.06
N VAL A 185 3.00 -0.11 -24.77
CA VAL A 185 1.82 0.73 -24.91
C VAL A 185 1.32 0.83 -26.36
N LEU A 186 2.23 0.88 -27.34
CA LEU A 186 1.90 0.91 -28.76
C LEU A 186 2.14 -0.46 -29.44
N PRO A 187 1.30 -0.90 -30.39
CA PRO A 187 1.48 -2.17 -31.09
C PRO A 187 2.79 -2.23 -31.90
N LYS A 188 3.36 -3.45 -32.00
CA LYS A 188 4.66 -3.77 -32.62
C LYS A 188 4.76 -3.52 -34.14
N ASP A 189 3.72 -3.01 -34.78
CA ASP A 189 3.63 -2.90 -36.25
C ASP A 189 4.49 -1.78 -36.86
N LYS A 190 5.14 -0.96 -36.03
CA LYS A 190 6.22 -0.08 -36.46
C LYS A 190 7.45 -0.37 -35.63
N LYS A 191 8.36 -1.21 -36.15
CA LYS A 191 9.74 -1.23 -35.67
C LYS A 191 10.23 0.23 -35.63
N PRO A 192 10.63 0.76 -34.47
CA PRO A 192 11.14 2.11 -34.41
C PRO A 192 12.38 2.18 -35.30
N LYS A 193 12.40 3.15 -36.23
CA LYS A 193 13.66 3.57 -36.86
C LYS A 193 14.60 3.96 -35.71
N SER A 194 15.80 3.39 -35.74
CA SER A 194 16.88 3.55 -34.78
C SER A 194 16.92 4.95 -34.14
N ASN A 195 17.03 5.01 -32.80
CA ASN A 195 17.19 6.18 -31.90
C ASN A 195 15.97 6.89 -31.25
N GLN A 196 14.73 6.39 -31.30
CA GLN A 196 13.68 6.94 -30.43
C GLN A 196 13.81 6.42 -28.98
N LYS A 197 13.96 7.34 -28.01
CA LYS A 197 13.92 7.03 -26.57
C LYS A 197 12.70 6.16 -26.27
N THR A 198 12.95 4.92 -25.90
CA THR A 198 11.92 3.89 -25.67
C THR A 198 11.10 4.17 -24.42
N ILE A 199 11.55 5.09 -23.56
CA ILE A 199 10.92 5.43 -22.28
C ILE A 199 10.37 6.86 -22.33
N LEU A 200 9.06 7.00 -22.09
CA LEU A 200 8.40 8.28 -21.88
C LEU A 200 8.27 8.56 -20.38
N SER A 201 8.45 9.83 -20.01
CA SER A 201 8.20 10.34 -18.67
C SER A 201 6.85 11.07 -18.70
N ILE A 202 5.85 10.50 -18.02
CA ILE A 202 4.49 11.03 -17.97
C ILE A 202 4.26 11.64 -16.60
N LYS A 203 3.79 12.88 -16.58
CA LYS A 203 3.34 13.56 -15.37
C LYS A 203 1.81 13.50 -15.33
N ARG A 204 1.27 12.81 -14.33
CA ARG A 204 -0.16 12.63 -14.10
C ARG A 204 -0.63 13.50 -12.96
N ARG A 205 -1.74 14.19 -13.16
CA ARG A 205 -2.49 14.91 -12.12
C ARG A 205 -3.83 14.23 -11.90
N ALA A 206 -4.08 13.74 -10.68
CA ALA A 206 -5.29 12.99 -10.32
C ALA A 206 -5.56 13.03 -8.81
N LEU A 207 -6.75 12.61 -8.39
CA LEU A 207 -7.06 12.43 -6.96
C LEU A 207 -6.29 11.23 -6.39
N PRO A 208 -5.61 11.35 -5.24
CA PRO A 208 -4.84 10.28 -4.61
C PRO A 208 -5.74 9.31 -3.81
N LEU A 209 -6.82 8.83 -4.44
CA LEU A 209 -7.84 8.00 -3.81
C LEU A 209 -8.06 6.73 -4.63
N VAL A 210 -8.36 5.61 -3.95
CA VAL A 210 -8.75 4.35 -4.59
C VAL A 210 -9.90 3.72 -3.79
N PRO A 211 -10.89 3.06 -4.43
CA PRO A 211 -11.93 2.32 -3.71
C PRO A 211 -11.35 1.20 -2.83
N THR A 212 -12.04 0.85 -1.75
CA THR A 212 -11.53 -0.12 -0.74
C THR A 212 -12.30 -1.44 -0.67
N TYR A 213 -13.12 -1.75 -1.67
CA TYR A 213 -13.80 -3.05 -1.74
C TYR A 213 -12.81 -4.22 -1.89
N CYS A 214 -11.70 -3.96 -2.57
CA CYS A 214 -10.59 -4.89 -2.74
C CYS A 214 -9.27 -4.21 -2.39
N ILE A 215 -8.41 -4.90 -1.66
CA ILE A 215 -7.04 -4.46 -1.37
C ILE A 215 -6.06 -5.56 -1.74
N THR A 216 -4.80 -5.20 -1.97
CA THR A 216 -3.79 -6.22 -2.22
C THR A 216 -3.34 -6.89 -0.94
N THR A 217 -2.97 -8.17 -1.03
CA THR A 217 -2.42 -8.92 0.10
C THR A 217 -1.24 -8.19 0.75
N HIS A 218 -0.33 -7.63 -0.06
CA HIS A 218 0.78 -6.82 0.42
C HIS A 218 0.31 -5.59 1.22
N LYS A 219 -0.73 -4.87 0.77
CA LYS A 219 -1.28 -3.72 1.51
C LYS A 219 -1.94 -4.11 2.83
N SER A 220 -2.42 -5.35 2.97
CA SER A 220 -2.99 -5.87 4.22
C SER A 220 -1.92 -6.30 5.25
N GLN A 221 -0.65 -6.38 4.87
CA GLN A 221 0.42 -6.84 5.75
C GLN A 221 0.52 -5.97 7.01
N GLY A 222 0.64 -6.61 8.18
CA GLY A 222 0.66 -5.93 9.48
C GLY A 222 -0.71 -5.52 10.03
N GLN A 223 -1.78 -5.57 9.22
CA GLN A 223 -3.14 -5.22 9.68
C GLN A 223 -3.87 -6.45 10.24
N THR A 224 -4.66 -6.27 11.30
CA THR A 224 -5.63 -7.28 11.76
C THR A 224 -7.02 -6.84 11.28
N LEU A 225 -7.69 -7.71 10.53
CA LEU A 225 -9.03 -7.49 9.98
C LEU A 225 -10.05 -8.31 10.79
N ASN A 226 -11.27 -7.79 10.90
CA ASN A 226 -12.36 -8.49 11.60
C ASN A 226 -12.87 -9.68 10.80
N ASN A 227 -13.05 -9.49 9.50
CA ASN A 227 -13.48 -10.50 8.55
C ASN A 227 -12.72 -10.26 7.24
N VAL A 228 -12.48 -11.32 6.47
CA VAL A 228 -11.75 -11.21 5.21
C VAL A 228 -12.24 -12.23 4.18
N VAL A 229 -12.30 -11.78 2.93
CA VAL A 229 -12.54 -12.63 1.78
C VAL A 229 -11.24 -12.72 0.99
N ILE A 230 -10.76 -13.92 0.70
CA ILE A 230 -9.48 -14.13 0.01
C ILE A 230 -9.66 -15.02 -1.22
N ASP A 231 -8.85 -14.76 -2.24
CA ASP A 231 -8.69 -15.68 -3.36
C ASP A 231 -7.31 -16.33 -3.29
N LEU A 232 -7.27 -17.65 -3.05
CA LEU A 232 -6.02 -18.41 -2.93
C LEU A 232 -5.53 -18.99 -4.27
N LYS A 233 -6.14 -18.64 -5.40
CA LYS A 233 -5.57 -19.00 -6.70
C LYS A 233 -4.41 -18.06 -7.02
N LEU A 234 -3.22 -18.49 -6.61
CA LEU A 234 -1.98 -17.77 -6.85
C LEU A 234 -1.72 -17.59 -8.35
N PRO A 235 -1.08 -16.49 -8.75
CA PRO A 235 -0.47 -16.38 -10.07
C PRO A 235 0.45 -17.58 -10.34
N ASN A 236 0.44 -18.10 -11.57
CA ASN A 236 1.43 -19.09 -12.01
C ASN A 236 2.85 -18.58 -11.65
N GLU A 237 3.71 -19.46 -11.12
CA GLU A 237 5.11 -19.18 -10.73
C GLU A 237 5.32 -18.48 -9.37
N THR A 238 4.27 -18.26 -8.57
CA THR A 238 4.46 -17.69 -7.22
C THR A 238 4.78 -18.77 -6.19
N ASP A 239 6.06 -19.07 -6.02
CA ASP A 239 6.60 -19.99 -5.00
C ASP A 239 6.79 -19.33 -3.62
N ASP A 240 6.10 -18.23 -3.36
CA ASP A 240 6.24 -17.46 -2.12
C ASP A 240 5.16 -17.83 -1.10
N ILE A 241 5.60 -18.44 0.00
CA ILE A 241 4.73 -18.80 1.13
C ILE A 241 4.12 -17.57 1.78
N ALA A 242 4.81 -16.43 1.74
CA ALA A 242 4.27 -15.18 2.30
C ALA A 242 2.98 -14.77 1.57
N ALA A 243 2.86 -15.06 0.27
CA ALA A 243 1.62 -14.83 -0.47
C ALA A 243 0.43 -15.62 0.11
N ILE A 244 0.66 -16.77 0.75
CA ILE A 244 -0.42 -17.59 1.32
C ILE A 244 -0.62 -17.28 2.81
N TYR A 245 0.46 -17.16 3.55
CA TYR A 245 0.43 -16.95 5.00
C TYR A 245 -0.07 -15.55 5.38
N VAL A 246 0.35 -14.50 4.68
CA VAL A 246 -0.08 -13.11 4.96
C VAL A 246 -1.60 -12.96 4.93
N PRO A 247 -2.33 -13.33 3.86
CA PRO A 247 -3.78 -13.13 3.80
C PRO A 247 -4.53 -14.01 4.81
N LEU A 248 -4.07 -15.25 5.06
CA LEU A 248 -4.68 -16.16 6.03
C LEU A 248 -4.53 -15.66 7.48
N SER A 249 -3.40 -15.02 7.80
CA SER A 249 -3.11 -14.49 9.14
C SER A 249 -3.74 -13.12 9.42
N ARG A 250 -4.56 -12.57 8.52
CA ARG A 250 -5.21 -11.27 8.76
C ARG A 250 -6.39 -11.34 9.73
N VAL A 251 -6.95 -12.52 9.97
CA VAL A 251 -8.10 -12.71 10.87
C VAL A 251 -7.72 -13.54 12.10
N LYS A 252 -8.46 -13.35 13.20
CA LYS A 252 -8.21 -14.05 14.47
C LYS A 252 -8.83 -15.45 14.53
N ARG A 253 -9.92 -15.69 13.79
CA ARG A 253 -10.68 -16.95 13.83
C ARG A 253 -10.95 -17.44 12.41
N LEU A 254 -10.98 -18.76 12.23
CA LEU A 254 -11.29 -19.38 10.94
C LEU A 254 -12.71 -19.02 10.45
N ALA A 255 -13.66 -18.80 11.37
CA ALA A 255 -15.03 -18.38 11.04
C ALA A 255 -15.11 -16.99 10.38
N ASP A 256 -14.06 -16.18 10.53
CA ASP A 256 -13.97 -14.83 9.97
C ASP A 256 -13.30 -14.80 8.58
N LEU A 257 -12.93 -15.97 8.04
CA LEU A 257 -12.25 -16.14 6.76
C LEU A 257 -13.17 -16.78 5.72
N ILE A 258 -13.19 -16.21 4.51
CA ILE A 258 -13.79 -16.82 3.32
C ILE A 258 -12.72 -17.00 2.25
N ILE A 259 -12.61 -18.21 1.70
CA ILE A 259 -11.87 -18.49 0.47
C ILE A 259 -12.83 -18.56 -0.72
N LEU A 260 -12.68 -17.65 -1.70
CA LEU A 260 -13.61 -17.42 -2.80
C LEU A 260 -13.78 -18.58 -3.79
N ARG A 261 -12.78 -19.45 -3.94
CA ARG A 261 -12.82 -20.53 -4.93
C ARG A 261 -11.92 -21.68 -4.52
N TYR A 262 -12.15 -22.84 -5.15
CA TYR A 262 -11.27 -23.98 -5.00
C TYR A 262 -9.82 -23.62 -5.39
N PHE A 263 -8.88 -24.15 -4.62
CA PHE A 263 -7.45 -23.98 -4.80
C PHE A 263 -6.76 -25.35 -4.58
N ASP A 264 -5.56 -25.53 -5.12
CA ASP A 264 -4.79 -26.76 -4.90
C ASP A 264 -4.27 -26.77 -3.46
N TYR A 265 -4.65 -27.78 -2.67
CA TYR A 265 -4.21 -27.93 -1.29
C TYR A 265 -2.68 -27.96 -1.13
N LYS A 266 -1.94 -28.34 -2.18
CA LYS A 266 -0.47 -28.32 -2.19
C LYS A 266 0.12 -26.96 -1.83
N ILE A 267 -0.58 -25.86 -2.12
CA ILE A 267 -0.09 -24.52 -1.77
C ILE A 267 0.06 -24.35 -0.24
N LEU A 268 -0.83 -24.96 0.56
CA LEU A 268 -0.76 -24.91 2.02
C LEU A 268 0.35 -25.81 2.59
N LEU A 269 0.85 -26.75 1.79
CA LEU A 269 1.92 -27.68 2.14
C LEU A 269 3.31 -27.19 1.71
N MET A 270 3.40 -25.99 1.15
CA MET A 270 4.68 -25.40 0.75
C MET A 270 5.58 -25.22 1.96
N LYS A 271 6.78 -25.83 1.90
CA LYS A 271 7.79 -25.70 2.95
C LYS A 271 8.62 -24.43 2.74
N PRO A 272 8.97 -23.68 3.80
CA PRO A 272 9.83 -22.51 3.68
C PRO A 272 11.16 -22.89 3.04
N LYS A 273 11.45 -22.19 1.93
CA LYS A 273 12.76 -22.25 1.28
C LYS A 273 13.75 -21.51 2.17
N PRO A 274 14.97 -22.03 2.38
CA PRO A 274 16.02 -21.25 3.02
C PRO A 274 16.22 -19.94 2.26
N THR A 275 16.25 -18.83 2.99
CA THR A 275 16.54 -17.51 2.43
C THR A 275 17.81 -17.00 3.09
N LEU A 276 18.68 -16.36 2.30
CA LEU A 276 19.85 -15.69 2.85
C LEU A 276 19.40 -14.56 3.77
N LEU A 277 20.07 -14.42 4.91
CA LEU A 277 19.77 -13.35 5.86
C LEU A 277 19.92 -11.97 5.19
N GLU A 278 20.91 -11.80 4.32
CA GLU A 278 21.10 -10.55 3.56
C GLU A 278 19.92 -10.19 2.66
N ASP A 279 19.22 -11.19 2.10
CA ASP A 279 18.08 -11.01 1.20
C ASP A 279 16.81 -10.60 1.96
N VAL A 280 16.81 -10.69 3.29
CA VAL A 280 15.70 -10.25 4.14
C VAL A 280 16.05 -8.95 4.87
N ILE A 281 17.29 -8.84 5.35
CA ILE A 281 17.72 -7.78 6.27
C ILE A 281 18.21 -6.54 5.49
N PHE A 282 18.97 -6.72 4.40
CA PHE A 282 19.69 -5.64 3.72
C PHE A 282 19.27 -5.38 2.28
N LYS A 283 19.18 -6.40 1.41
CA LYS A 283 19.09 -6.18 -0.04
C LYS A 283 17.78 -5.54 -0.52
N PRO A 284 16.59 -6.04 -0.13
CA PRO A 284 15.33 -5.50 -0.67
C PRO A 284 15.19 -4.00 -0.41
N LYS A 285 14.44 -3.28 -1.28
CA LYS A 285 14.10 -1.88 -1.02
C LYS A 285 13.25 -1.70 0.24
N HIS A 286 12.45 -2.72 0.57
CA HIS A 286 11.61 -2.81 1.77
C HIS A 286 12.19 -3.80 2.79
N SER A 287 13.52 -3.96 2.82
CA SER A 287 14.18 -4.86 3.78
C SER A 287 13.91 -4.43 5.22
N ILE A 288 14.08 -5.33 6.18
CA ILE A 288 13.73 -5.03 7.59
C ILE A 288 14.46 -3.77 8.10
N ILE A 289 15.73 -3.57 7.73
CA ILE A 289 16.48 -2.34 8.10
C ILE A 289 15.91 -1.08 7.44
N LYS A 290 15.39 -1.19 6.21
CA LYS A 290 14.88 -0.04 5.45
C LYS A 290 13.41 0.26 5.72
N GLN A 291 12.67 -0.63 6.38
CA GLN A 291 11.27 -0.38 6.76
C GLN A 291 11.11 0.78 7.76
N ILE A 292 12.19 1.17 8.43
CA ILE A 292 12.22 2.35 9.28
C ILE A 292 12.72 3.59 8.55
N ASP A 293 12.93 3.56 7.24
CA ASP A 293 13.25 4.75 6.43
C ASP A 293 12.06 5.72 6.41
N LYS A 294 12.33 7.02 6.27
CA LYS A 294 11.32 8.10 6.17
C LYS A 294 10.26 7.82 5.11
N HIS A 295 10.58 7.08 4.05
CA HIS A 295 9.60 6.66 3.06
C HIS A 295 8.48 5.78 3.65
N PHE A 296 8.79 4.96 4.64
CA PHE A 296 7.87 3.99 5.25
C PHE A 296 7.35 4.44 6.63
N LEU A 297 8.15 5.19 7.41
CA LEU A 297 7.77 5.76 8.71
C LEU A 297 8.19 7.24 8.81
N PRO A 298 7.47 8.17 8.15
CA PRO A 298 7.89 9.57 8.06
C PRO A 298 7.91 10.30 9.41
N ASN A 299 7.11 9.83 10.39
CA ASN A 299 7.02 10.41 11.73
C ASN A 299 8.17 10.02 12.67
N LEU A 300 9.02 9.06 12.29
CA LEU A 300 10.15 8.63 13.12
C LEU A 300 11.41 9.50 12.88
N HIS A 301 11.41 10.30 11.80
CA HIS A 301 12.57 11.11 11.38
C HIS A 301 12.29 12.60 11.57
N ILE A 302 12.25 13.04 12.84
CA ILE A 302 12.28 14.47 13.16
C ILE A 302 13.67 14.98 12.75
N THR A 303 13.71 15.96 11.86
CA THR A 303 14.98 16.58 11.46
C THR A 303 15.31 17.63 12.50
N TYR A 304 16.32 17.39 13.33
CA TYR A 304 16.80 18.39 14.28
C TYR A 304 17.32 19.60 13.51
N ASP A 305 16.67 20.76 13.67
CA ASP A 305 17.16 22.05 13.19
C ASP A 305 17.72 22.84 14.39
N PRO A 306 19.05 22.99 14.49
CA PRO A 306 19.68 23.75 15.58
C PRO A 306 19.23 25.22 15.64
N ARG A 307 18.66 25.76 14.55
CA ARG A 307 18.22 27.15 14.46
C ARG A 307 16.82 27.38 15.04
N LEU A 308 16.02 26.33 15.17
CA LEU A 308 14.66 26.39 15.72
C LEU A 308 14.62 26.18 17.24
N TYR A 309 15.64 25.54 17.83
CA TYR A 309 15.72 25.20 19.25
C TYR A 309 16.90 25.88 19.96
N GLY A 310 17.09 27.17 19.69
CA GLY A 310 18.08 28.02 20.34
C GLY A 310 17.60 28.62 21.67
N LYS A 311 17.19 27.81 22.63
CA LYS A 311 17.04 28.27 24.03
C LYS A 311 17.72 27.32 24.98
N GLU A 312 18.62 27.91 25.78
CA GLU A 312 19.34 27.27 26.87
C GLU A 312 18.42 26.38 27.70
N ILE A 313 18.84 25.12 27.86
CA ILE A 313 18.22 24.19 28.80
C ILE A 313 18.56 24.71 30.20
N SER A 314 17.60 25.37 30.84
CA SER A 314 17.70 25.68 32.28
C SER A 314 17.69 24.39 33.07
N SER A 315 18.57 24.26 34.06
CA SER A 315 18.79 23.08 34.89
C SER A 315 17.62 22.64 35.79
N ASP A 316 16.48 23.33 35.77
CA ASP A 316 15.53 23.30 36.89
C ASP A 316 14.11 22.84 36.54
N VAL A 317 13.94 21.90 35.60
CA VAL A 317 12.61 21.26 35.37
C VAL A 317 12.72 19.75 35.43
N VAL A 318 12.74 19.22 36.66
CA VAL A 318 12.32 17.85 36.94
C VAL A 318 10.79 17.87 36.98
N SER A 319 10.14 17.53 35.86
CA SER A 319 8.71 17.22 35.83
C SER A 319 8.51 15.75 35.48
N ASP A 320 7.75 15.04 36.31
CA ASP A 320 7.44 13.60 36.25
C ASP A 320 6.48 13.20 35.10
N GLU A 321 6.49 13.91 33.96
CA GLU A 321 5.77 13.51 32.75
C GLU A 321 6.75 13.02 31.68
N PRO A 322 6.50 11.88 31.01
CA PRO A 322 7.46 11.27 30.09
C PRO A 322 7.54 12.07 28.78
N ASN A 323 8.37 13.11 28.79
CA ASN A 323 8.83 13.84 27.61
C ASN A 323 9.71 12.92 26.74
N ILE A 324 9.10 12.30 25.74
CA ILE A 324 9.77 11.49 24.73
C ILE A 324 10.29 12.41 23.62
N ASP A 325 11.40 13.11 23.88
CA ASP A 325 12.38 13.44 22.84
C ASP A 325 13.60 14.15 23.47
N TYR A 326 14.81 13.78 23.04
CA TYR A 326 16.02 14.62 22.82
C TYR A 326 17.40 13.95 22.99
N LEU A 327 17.55 12.73 23.55
CA LEU A 327 18.89 12.13 23.77
C LEU A 327 18.91 10.67 23.28
N THR A 328 19.49 10.40 22.10
CA THR A 328 19.94 9.09 21.62
C THR A 328 19.31 7.88 22.31
N SER A 329 18.07 7.51 21.96
CA SER A 329 17.66 6.13 22.24
C SER A 329 18.57 5.25 21.38
N ILE A 330 19.61 4.68 22.00
CA ILE A 330 20.47 3.66 21.39
C ILE A 330 19.63 2.38 21.32
N ASP A 331 18.65 2.43 20.45
CA ASP A 331 17.64 1.43 20.28
C ASP A 331 18.22 0.42 19.29
N GLY A 332 19.05 -0.46 19.84
CA GLY A 332 19.79 -1.47 19.12
C GLY A 332 18.90 -2.37 18.26
N PHE A 333 19.54 -3.22 17.48
CA PHE A 333 18.85 -4.20 16.66
C PHE A 333 19.11 -5.62 17.16
N GLY A 334 18.14 -6.48 16.92
CA GLY A 334 18.25 -7.91 17.16
C GLY A 334 17.86 -8.70 15.92
N VAL A 335 18.66 -9.68 15.55
CA VAL A 335 18.37 -10.65 14.50
C VAL A 335 18.45 -12.04 15.10
N GLY A 336 17.35 -12.78 15.06
CA GLY A 336 17.24 -14.18 15.46
C GLY A 336 17.01 -15.07 14.23
N TYR A 337 17.71 -16.18 14.12
CA TYR A 337 17.49 -17.13 13.03
C TYR A 337 17.75 -18.56 13.49
N TYR A 338 17.05 -19.51 12.88
CA TYR A 338 17.16 -20.93 13.24
C TYR A 338 18.05 -21.68 12.25
N THR A 339 18.92 -22.54 12.74
CA THR A 339 19.73 -23.45 11.91
C THR A 339 19.59 -24.89 12.42
N GLY A 340 19.86 -25.86 11.56
CA GLY A 340 19.90 -27.27 11.93
C GLY A 340 21.18 -27.67 12.67
N VAL A 341 22.20 -26.81 12.64
CA VAL A 341 23.58 -27.15 13.04
C VAL A 341 23.66 -27.69 14.46
N SER A 342 22.90 -27.14 15.42
CA SER A 342 22.93 -27.62 16.80
C SER A 342 22.48 -29.08 16.93
N ALA A 343 21.55 -29.54 16.09
CA ALA A 343 21.06 -30.92 16.08
C ALA A 343 22.09 -31.90 15.50
N ASP A 344 23.05 -31.43 14.71
CA ASP A 344 24.15 -32.26 14.20
C ASP A 344 25.14 -32.66 15.31
N PHE A 345 25.17 -31.90 16.42
CA PHE A 345 26.13 -32.09 17.53
C PHE A 345 25.48 -32.42 18.88
N ASN A 346 24.17 -32.23 19.04
CA ASN A 346 23.46 -32.48 20.30
C ASN A 346 22.33 -33.50 20.07
N SER A 347 22.19 -34.46 20.98
CA SER A 347 21.12 -35.47 20.96
C SER A 347 19.73 -34.91 21.21
N ASP A 348 19.68 -33.74 21.84
CA ASP A 348 18.45 -33.05 22.18
C ASP A 348 17.99 -32.33 20.92
N ASN A 349 16.99 -32.86 20.22
CA ASN A 349 16.36 -32.31 19.00
C ASN A 349 15.69 -30.93 19.19
N VAL A 350 16.18 -30.12 20.13
CA VAL A 350 15.69 -28.80 20.48
C VAL A 350 16.35 -27.77 19.57
N SER A 351 15.56 -27.21 18.66
CA SER A 351 16.01 -26.10 17.82
C SER A 351 16.13 -24.82 18.67
N ARG A 352 17.33 -24.25 18.75
CA ARG A 352 17.60 -22.99 19.45
C ARG A 352 17.87 -21.89 18.43
N PRO A 353 17.35 -20.66 18.62
CA PRO A 353 17.67 -19.56 17.73
C PRO A 353 19.12 -19.11 17.95
N CYS A 354 19.85 -18.88 16.85
CA CYS A 354 21.03 -18.04 16.89
C CYS A 354 20.56 -16.58 16.96
N VAL A 355 21.07 -15.81 17.91
CA VAL A 355 20.65 -14.42 18.13
C VAL A 355 21.86 -13.50 18.06
N TYR A 356 21.81 -12.56 17.12
CA TYR A 356 22.75 -11.45 17.01
C TYR A 356 22.09 -10.18 17.54
N LYS A 357 22.76 -9.48 18.47
CA LYS A 357 22.27 -8.21 19.02
C LYS A 357 23.41 -7.20 18.99
N SER A 358 23.10 -5.97 18.61
CA SER A 358 24.05 -4.87 18.67
C SER A 358 23.31 -3.57 18.90
N ILE A 359 24.00 -2.62 19.52
CA ILE A 359 23.51 -1.29 19.81
C ILE A 359 23.92 -0.28 18.73
N GLY A 360 24.88 -0.64 17.88
CA GLY A 360 25.34 0.20 16.78
C GLY A 360 24.41 0.17 15.56
N PRO A 361 24.54 1.11 14.62
CA PRO A 361 23.74 1.11 13.40
C PRO A 361 23.99 -0.16 12.56
N PRO A 362 22.94 -0.94 12.21
CA PRO A 362 23.10 -2.21 11.49
C PRO A 362 23.72 -2.05 10.09
N LEU A 363 23.54 -0.90 9.45
CA LEU A 363 24.16 -0.59 8.14
C LEU A 363 25.69 -0.46 8.19
N ASN A 364 26.24 -0.15 9.37
CA ASN A 364 27.68 0.05 9.55
C ASN A 364 28.35 -1.18 10.20
N ASP A 365 27.57 -2.18 10.58
CA ASP A 365 28.05 -3.38 11.27
C ASP A 365 28.58 -4.40 10.24
N ARG A 366 29.90 -4.36 10.01
CA ARG A 366 30.58 -5.27 9.07
C ARG A 366 30.43 -6.74 9.44
N ASN A 367 30.33 -7.05 10.74
CA ASN A 367 30.15 -8.42 11.22
C ASN A 367 28.74 -8.91 10.89
N LEU A 368 27.72 -8.08 11.14
CA LEU A 368 26.36 -8.40 10.74
C LEU A 368 26.26 -8.59 9.22
N ILE A 369 26.85 -7.70 8.41
CA ILE A 369 26.80 -7.79 6.95
C ILE A 369 27.44 -9.10 6.48
N SER A 370 28.63 -9.43 6.98
CA SER A 370 29.33 -10.67 6.66
C SER A 370 28.52 -11.91 7.08
N LEU A 371 27.96 -11.90 8.28
CA LEU A 371 27.09 -12.97 8.79
C LEU A 371 25.87 -13.16 7.89
N CYS A 372 25.20 -12.06 7.53
CA CYS A 372 23.99 -12.09 6.71
C CYS A 372 24.26 -12.61 5.29
N ALA A 373 25.42 -12.29 4.72
CA ALA A 373 25.83 -12.73 3.39
C ALA A 373 26.12 -14.23 3.31
N ASN A 374 26.50 -14.86 4.43
CA ASN A 374 26.95 -16.25 4.48
C ASN A 374 26.00 -17.20 5.21
N THR A 375 24.88 -16.69 5.73
CA THR A 375 23.93 -17.49 6.51
C THR A 375 22.58 -17.51 5.83
N SER A 376 22.01 -18.71 5.67
CA SER A 376 20.61 -18.88 5.26
C SER A 376 19.80 -19.51 6.39
N SER A 377 18.52 -19.17 6.46
CA SER A 377 17.58 -19.79 7.38
C SER A 377 16.19 -19.86 6.77
N LYS A 378 15.40 -20.84 7.23
CA LYS A 378 13.96 -20.94 6.91
C LYS A 378 13.10 -20.06 7.81
N CYS A 379 13.66 -19.56 8.91
CA CYS A 379 12.93 -18.79 9.91
C CYS A 379 13.84 -17.71 10.49
N ILE A 380 13.53 -16.46 10.16
CA ILE A 380 14.28 -15.27 10.54
C ILE A 380 13.32 -14.33 11.24
N PHE A 381 13.73 -13.85 12.40
CA PHE A 381 13.09 -12.78 13.14
C PHE A 381 14.07 -11.62 13.25
N ALA A 382 13.63 -10.40 12.98
CA ALA A 382 14.44 -9.24 13.26
C ALA A 382 13.59 -8.12 13.81
N HIS A 383 14.18 -7.35 14.70
CA HIS A 383 13.57 -6.20 15.32
C HIS A 383 14.59 -5.08 15.31
N ILE A 384 14.21 -3.98 14.65
CA ILE A 384 15.10 -2.87 14.34
C ILE A 384 14.37 -1.61 14.72
N ARG A 385 14.88 -0.95 15.75
CA ARG A 385 14.31 0.29 16.28
C ARG A 385 15.02 1.53 15.71
N ALA A 386 16.31 1.42 15.37
CA ALA A 386 17.08 2.44 14.66
C ALA A 386 17.99 1.82 13.58
N GLY A 387 18.04 2.42 12.38
CA GLY A 387 18.72 1.82 11.22
C GLY A 387 19.19 2.81 10.17
N THR A 388 18.83 4.09 10.26
CA THR A 388 19.46 5.13 9.46
C THR A 388 20.81 5.50 10.08
N GLY A 389 21.90 5.18 9.39
CA GLY A 389 23.28 5.43 9.81
C GLY A 389 23.70 6.90 9.83
N ARG A 390 22.80 7.84 10.17
CA ARG A 390 23.23 9.19 10.57
C ARG A 390 23.64 9.12 12.04
N THR A 391 24.85 8.62 12.26
CA THR A 391 25.61 9.02 13.43
C THR A 391 25.59 10.55 13.48
N PRO A 392 25.25 11.19 14.60
CA PRO A 392 25.66 12.57 14.78
C PRO A 392 27.19 12.52 14.76
N THR A 393 27.80 12.93 13.64
CA THR A 393 29.18 13.39 13.68
C THR A 393 29.16 14.61 14.59
N VAL A 394 29.72 14.41 15.79
CA VAL A 394 30.03 15.49 16.73
C VAL A 394 30.87 16.55 16.04
#